data_AF-R0GYT3-F1
#
_entry.id   AF-R0GYT3-F1
#
_cell.length_a   1.000
_cell.length_b   1.000
_cell.length_c   1.000
_cell.angle_alpha   90.00
_cell.angle_beta   90.00
_cell.angle_gamma   90.00
#
_symmetry.space_group_name_H-M   'P 1'
#
loop_
_entity.id
_entity.type
_entity.pdbx_description
1 polymer ?
#
loop_
_entity_poly.entity_id
_entity_poly.type
_entity_poly.pdbx_seq_one_letter_code
_entity_poly.pdbx_strand_id
1 'polypeptide(L)'
;MAGGSKPVPTKDDAHAYLKAVSDHFHNDRKKYEDFVALLIKFKAHKIDREDVIRGVRVLLNGQPNLVSGFNAFLPEWLYISVPFRFSKKTNN
;
A
#
# COMPACT_ATOMS: atom_id res chain seq x y z
N MET A 1 -19.34 16.72 -19.08
CA MET A 1 -18.12 16.63 -18.25
C MET A 1 -18.53 16.06 -16.90
N ALA A 2 -18.40 14.75 -16.68
CA ALA A 2 -18.80 14.11 -15.43
C ALA A 2 -17.60 14.08 -14.48
N GLY A 3 -17.75 14.73 -13.33
CA GLY A 3 -16.74 14.73 -12.26
C GLY A 3 -16.45 13.31 -11.81
N GLY A 4 -15.19 12.90 -11.97
CA GLY A 4 -14.68 11.60 -11.54
C GLY A 4 -14.62 11.52 -10.02
N SER A 5 -15.75 11.23 -9.38
CA SER A 5 -15.75 10.66 -8.04
C SER A 5 -15.16 9.26 -8.18
N LYS A 6 -13.87 9.09 -7.83
CA LYS A 6 -13.27 7.76 -7.67
C LYS A 6 -14.24 6.96 -6.79
N PRO A 7 -14.76 5.80 -7.23
CA PRO A 7 -15.73 5.04 -6.44
C PRO A 7 -15.12 4.82 -5.05
N VAL A 8 -15.86 5.22 -4.02
CA VAL A 8 -15.41 5.03 -2.64
C VAL A 8 -15.21 3.53 -2.47
N PRO A 9 -13.99 3.08 -2.14
CA PRO A 9 -13.72 1.68 -2.00
C PRO A 9 -14.64 1.10 -0.94
N THR A 10 -15.39 0.07 -1.32
CA THR A 10 -16.33 -0.56 -0.41
C THR A 10 -15.61 -1.56 0.48
N LYS A 11 -16.29 -2.03 1.54
CA LYS A 11 -15.75 -3.09 2.41
C LYS A 11 -15.41 -4.36 1.63
N ASP A 12 -16.10 -4.61 0.52
CA ASP A 12 -15.86 -5.75 -0.36
C ASP A 12 -14.52 -5.60 -1.10
N ASP A 13 -14.27 -4.43 -1.69
CA ASP A 13 -12.99 -4.11 -2.34
C ASP A 13 -11.80 -4.26 -1.37
N ALA A 14 -11.98 -3.85 -0.11
CA ALA A 14 -10.94 -3.98 0.92
C ALA A 14 -10.64 -5.47 1.24
N HIS A 15 -11.68 -6.31 1.29
CA HIS A 15 -11.52 -7.75 1.48
C HIS A 15 -10.84 -8.41 0.29
N ALA A 16 -11.21 -8.03 -0.94
CA ALA A 16 -10.56 -8.50 -2.16
C ALA A 16 -9.08 -8.11 -2.20
N TYR A 17 -8.74 -6.88 -1.79
CA TYR A 17 -7.36 -6.42 -1.70
C TYR A 17 -6.54 -7.20 -0.66
N LEU A 18 -7.09 -7.42 0.54
CA LEU A 18 -6.42 -8.25 1.56
C LEU A 18 -6.19 -9.68 1.07
N LYS A 19 -7.15 -10.25 0.32
CA LYS A 19 -6.99 -11.56 -0.31
C LYS A 19 -5.86 -11.55 -1.34
N ALA A 20 -5.77 -10.53 -2.18
CA ALA A 20 -4.69 -10.39 -3.17
C ALA A 20 -3.32 -10.24 -2.50
N VAL A 21 -3.20 -9.46 -1.43
CA VAL A 21 -1.97 -9.32 -0.63
C VAL A 21 -1.60 -10.65 0.02
N SER A 22 -2.57 -11.37 0.60
CA SER A 22 -2.35 -12.68 1.21
C SER A 22 -1.89 -13.73 0.20
N ASP A 23 -2.50 -13.75 -0.99
CA ASP A 23 -2.13 -14.67 -2.07
C ASP A 23 -0.74 -14.34 -2.60
N HIS A 24 -0.43 -13.05 -2.73
CA HIS A 24 0.89 -12.60 -3.17
C HIS A 24 2.00 -12.95 -2.17
N PHE A 25 1.73 -12.75 -0.88
CA PHE A 25 2.66 -13.09 0.20
C PHE A 25 2.43 -14.50 0.76
N HIS A 26 1.79 -15.42 0.03
CA HIS A 26 1.56 -16.78 0.51
C HIS A 26 2.88 -17.49 0.85
N ASN A 27 3.95 -17.18 0.11
CA ASN A 27 5.29 -17.71 0.33
C ASN A 27 6.07 -16.95 1.43
N ASP A 28 5.59 -15.77 1.82
CA ASP A 28 6.24 -14.84 2.75
C ASP A 28 5.24 -14.39 3.83
N ARG A 29 4.75 -15.34 4.65
CA ARG A 29 3.76 -15.06 5.70
C ARG A 29 4.19 -13.92 6.64
N LYS A 30 5.49 -13.79 6.89
CA LYS A 30 6.05 -12.70 7.69
C LYS A 30 5.75 -11.31 7.11
N LYS A 31 5.80 -11.13 5.78
CA LYS A 31 5.45 -9.85 5.14
C LYS A 31 3.97 -9.52 5.31
N TYR A 32 3.10 -10.53 5.18
CA TYR A 32 1.68 -10.35 5.46
C TYR A 32 1.44 -9.94 6.91
N GLU A 33 2.09 -10.61 7.87
CA GLU A 33 1.99 -10.27 9.30
C GLU A 33 2.50 -8.85 9.59
N ASP A 34 3.64 -8.45 9.03
CA ASP A 34 4.19 -7.10 9.15
C ASP A 34 3.25 -6.04 8.53
N PHE A 35 2.56 -6.35 7.43
CA PHE A 35 1.56 -5.47 6.81
C PHE A 35 0.33 -5.28 7.70
N VAL A 36 -0.23 -6.37 8.23
CA VAL A 36 -1.37 -6.31 9.17
C VAL A 36 -0.97 -5.57 10.45
N ALA A 37 0.25 -5.80 10.95
CA ALA A 37 0.77 -5.10 12.12
C ALA A 37 0.89 -3.58 11.90
N LEU A 38 1.30 -3.12 10.71
CA LEU A 38 1.29 -1.70 10.37
C LEU A 38 -0.11 -1.10 10.39
N LEU A 39 -1.10 -1.80 9.81
CA LEU A 39 -2.49 -1.34 9.82
C LEU A 39 -3.05 -1.24 11.25
N ILE A 40 -2.74 -2.23 12.10
CA ILE A 40 -3.14 -2.21 13.51
C ILE A 40 -2.46 -1.05 14.24
N LYS A 41 -1.15 -0.86 14.06
CA LYS A 41 -0.40 0.24 14.67
C LYS A 41 -0.96 1.60 14.24
N PHE A 42 -1.30 1.75 12.96
CA PHE A 42 -1.90 2.97 12.43
C PHE A 42 -3.29 3.22 13.02
N LYS A 43 -4.14 2.18 13.08
CA LYS A 43 -5.47 2.25 13.70
C LYS A 43 -5.41 2.55 15.21
N ALA A 44 -4.36 2.08 15.88
CA ALA A 44 -4.09 2.35 17.29
C ALA A 44 -3.37 3.70 17.51
N HIS A 45 -3.17 4.52 16.48
CA HIS A 45 -2.41 5.77 16.53
C HIS A 45 -0.99 5.61 17.13
N LYS A 46 -0.41 4.40 17.00
CA LYS A 46 0.97 4.11 17.46
C LYS A 46 2.04 4.55 16.48
N ILE A 47 1.67 4.69 15.21
CA ILE A 47 2.55 5.16 14.14
C ILE A 47 1.83 6.24 13.36
N ASP A 48 2.59 7.21 12.87
CA ASP A 48 2.09 8.30 12.06
C ASP A 48 1.88 7.90 10.60
N ARG A 49 1.25 8.81 9.84
CA ARG A 49 1.08 8.66 8.39
C ARG A 49 2.40 8.35 7.67
N GLU A 50 3.50 8.97 8.06
CA GLU A 50 4.78 8.81 7.38
C GLU A 50 5.37 7.44 7.63
N ASP A 51 5.22 6.92 8.85
CA ASP A 51 5.65 5.57 9.21
C ASP A 51 4.81 4.49 8.54
N VAL A 52 3.49 4.68 8.42
CA VAL A 52 2.64 3.71 7.69
C VAL A 52 3.00 3.71 6.20
N ILE A 53 3.19 4.88 5.58
CA ILE A 53 3.57 5.02 4.18
C ILE A 53 4.92 4.36 3.92
N ARG A 54 5.92 4.63 4.78
CA ARG A 54 7.26 4.05 4.66
C ARG A 54 7.24 2.54 4.83
N GLY A 55 6.53 2.05 5.86
CA GLY A 55 6.40 0.63 6.14
C GLY A 55 5.73 -0.13 5.00
N VAL A 56 4.59 0.35 4.52
CA VAL A 56 3.86 -0.25 3.39
C VAL A 56 4.71 -0.23 2.12
N ARG A 57 5.44 0.86 1.87
CA ARG A 57 6.31 0.96 0.69
C ARG A 57 7.51 0.01 0.74
N VAL A 58 8.06 -0.27 1.92
CA VAL A 58 9.13 -1.26 2.09
C VAL A 58 8.59 -2.69 1.97
N LEU A 59 7.43 -2.96 2.56
CA LEU A 59 6.77 -4.27 2.49
C LEU A 59 6.32 -4.63 1.07
N LEU A 60 5.74 -3.67 0.38
CA LEU A 60 5.29 -3.77 -1.01
C LEU A 60 6.38 -3.31 -1.99
N ASN A 61 7.64 -3.30 -1.59
CA ASN A 61 8.73 -2.92 -2.47
C ASN A 61 8.84 -3.93 -3.62
N GLY A 62 8.83 -3.45 -4.87
CA GLY A 62 8.74 -4.30 -6.06
C GLY A 62 7.33 -4.75 -6.42
N GLN A 63 6.31 -4.29 -5.70
CA GLN A 63 4.89 -4.64 -5.87
C GLN A 63 4.04 -3.38 -6.19
N PRO A 64 4.26 -2.70 -7.32
CA PRO A 64 3.55 -1.45 -7.63
C PRO A 64 2.02 -1.65 -7.70
N ASN A 65 1.57 -2.83 -8.12
CA ASN A 65 0.15 -3.18 -8.19
C ASN A 65 -0.52 -3.17 -6.80
N LEU A 66 0.16 -3.72 -5.79
CA LEU A 66 -0.34 -3.72 -4.42
C LEU A 66 -0.34 -2.29 -3.84
N VAL A 67 0.74 -1.52 -4.03
CA VAL A 67 0.78 -0.12 -3.56
C VAL A 67 -0.32 0.72 -4.18
N SER A 68 -0.58 0.55 -5.48
CA SER A 68 -1.65 1.27 -6.17
C SER A 68 -3.04 0.86 -5.66
N GLY A 69 -3.23 -0.42 -5.36
CA GLY A 69 -4.44 -0.91 -4.69
C GLY A 69 -4.62 -0.26 -3.33
N PHE A 70 -3.58 -0.21 -2.51
CA PHE A 70 -3.62 0.44 -1.20
C PHE A 70 -3.95 1.94 -1.30
N ASN A 71 -3.36 2.63 -2.27
CA ASN A 71 -3.64 4.03 -2.56
C ASN A 71 -5.09 4.30 -2.99
N ALA A 72 -5.79 3.31 -3.56
CA ALA A 72 -7.20 3.44 -3.86
C ALA A 72 -8.06 3.52 -2.59
N PHE A 73 -7.62 2.88 -1.49
CA PHE A 73 -8.26 2.92 -0.16
C PHE A 73 -7.93 4.15 0.67
N LEU A 74 -6.95 4.95 0.23
CA LEU A 74 -6.50 6.12 0.94
C LEU A 74 -7.04 7.41 0.29
N PRO A 75 -7.50 8.37 1.10
CA PRO A 75 -7.76 9.71 0.58
C PRO A 75 -6.45 10.37 0.10
N GLU A 76 -6.54 11.39 -0.75
CA GLU A 76 -5.38 11.99 -1.44
C GLU A 76 -4.26 12.49 -0.50
N TRP A 77 -4.61 12.87 0.74
CA TRP A 77 -3.64 13.32 1.75
C TRP A 77 -2.81 12.20 2.38
N LEU A 78 -3.10 10.93 2.08
CA LEU A 78 -2.35 9.74 2.52
C LEU A 78 -1.67 8.97 1.37
N TYR A 79 -1.69 9.51 0.16
CA TYR A 79 -1.20 8.80 -1.02
C TYR A 79 0.27 8.40 -0.91
N ILE A 80 0.57 7.11 -1.06
CA ILE A 80 1.93 6.59 -1.09
C ILE A 80 2.54 6.92 -2.45
N SER A 81 3.42 7.91 -2.48
CA SER A 81 4.27 8.14 -3.64
C SER A 81 5.34 7.05 -3.71
N VAL A 82 5.15 6.10 -4.63
CA VAL A 82 6.25 5.26 -5.11
C VAL A 82 7.19 6.20 -5.87
N PRO A 83 8.45 6.37 -5.45
CA PRO A 83 9.41 7.00 -6.32
C PRO A 83 9.50 6.07 -7.49
N PHE A 84 9.17 6.61 -8.65
CA PHE A 84 9.65 6.06 -9.88
C PHE A 84 11.16 5.91 -9.69
N ARG A 85 11.62 4.66 -9.48
CA ARG A 85 13.02 4.38 -9.20
C ARG A 85 13.74 4.75 -10.49
N PHE A 86 14.27 5.97 -10.55
CA PHE A 86 15.26 6.33 -11.54
C PHE A 86 16.44 5.41 -11.29
N SER A 87 16.47 4.28 -12.00
CA SER A 87 17.73 3.64 -12.31
C SER A 87 18.47 4.61 -13.24
N LYS A 88 19.20 5.56 -12.66
CA LYS A 88 20.37 6.13 -13.31
C LYS A 88 21.59 5.53 -12.61
N LYS A 89 22.01 4.36 -13.09
CA LYS A 89 23.39 3.94 -12.94
C LYS A 89 23.87 3.24 -14.22
N THR A 90 24.51 4.02 -15.07
CA THR A 90 25.61 3.65 -15.97
C THR A 90 26.42 4.96 -16.13
N ASN A 91 27.45 5.22 -15.33
CA ASN A 91 28.85 4.90 -15.64
C ASN A 91 29.20 5.24 -17.10
N ASN A 92 29.80 6.42 -17.31
CA ASN A 92 31.00 6.65 -18.13
C ASN A 92 31.52 8.05 -17.85
#